data_AF-A0A7C5BUE7-F1
#
_entry.id   AF-A0A7C5BUE7-F1
#
_cell.length_a   1.000
_cell.length_b   1.000
_cell.length_c   1.000
_cell.angle_alpha   90.00
_cell.angle_beta   90.00
_cell.angle_gamma   90.00
#
_symmetry.space_group_name_H-M   'P 1'
#
loop_
_entity.id
_entity.type
_entity.pdbx_description
1 polymer ?
#
loop_
_entity_poly.entity_id
_entity_poly.type
_entity_poly.pdbx_seq_one_letter_code
_entity_poly.pdbx_strand_id
1 'polypeptide(L)'
;MLPFSGTNQMTGSRRARRTPSVKRGNSPRMDLSEVRAVGKPRRKNGFTLIEMMIVVSILAMLMAIATPSFVKTRDVARQNSCMANLKSIDGAKSQWAMEFRKNDGDPVSWAELSPSYMKTQVSCPWGFAYTLQPIGTPPYCPVVGHHAP
;
A
#
# COMPACT_ATOMS: atom_id res chain seq x y z
N MET A 1 -52.95 -10.53 23.41
CA MET A 1 -53.56 -9.64 22.39
C MET A 1 -52.47 -9.18 21.43
N LEU A 2 -52.64 -9.54 20.16
CA LEU A 2 -51.86 -9.15 18.96
C LEU A 2 -52.15 -7.66 18.58
N PRO A 3 -51.52 -7.00 17.56
CA PRO A 3 -50.84 -7.60 16.39
C PRO A 3 -49.58 -6.91 15.79
N PHE A 4 -48.86 -7.75 15.02
CA PHE A 4 -48.18 -7.51 13.73
C PHE A 4 -48.27 -6.11 13.09
N SER A 5 -47.12 -5.59 12.63
CA SER A 5 -46.94 -5.10 11.24
C SER A 5 -45.49 -4.66 10.96
N GLY A 6 -44.94 -4.99 9.78
CA GLY A 6 -43.78 -4.26 9.25
C GLY A 6 -42.65 -5.06 8.61
N THR A 7 -42.92 -6.04 7.76
CA THR A 7 -41.94 -6.57 6.80
C THR A 7 -41.68 -5.55 5.69
N ASN A 8 -40.44 -5.04 5.54
CA ASN A 8 -40.06 -4.23 4.36
C ASN A 8 -38.91 -4.88 3.57
N GLN A 9 -39.33 -5.78 2.68
CA GLN A 9 -38.97 -5.89 1.26
C GLN A 9 -37.53 -5.50 0.84
N MET A 10 -36.67 -6.53 0.76
CA MET A 10 -35.52 -6.53 -0.15
C MET A 10 -35.98 -6.89 -1.57
N THR A 11 -36.20 -5.90 -2.43
CA THR A 11 -36.40 -6.11 -3.86
C THR A 11 -35.06 -6.04 -4.61
N GLY A 12 -34.26 -7.10 -4.46
CA GLY A 12 -33.06 -7.33 -5.25
C GLY A 12 -33.42 -7.72 -6.69
N SER A 13 -33.50 -6.74 -7.57
CA SER A 13 -33.66 -6.89 -9.02
C SER A 13 -32.52 -7.73 -9.62
N ARG A 14 -32.80 -9.01 -9.90
CA ARG A 14 -31.90 -9.91 -10.64
C ARG A 14 -31.87 -9.49 -12.11
N ARG A 15 -30.89 -8.68 -12.50
CA ARG A 15 -30.60 -8.40 -13.92
C ARG A 15 -30.01 -9.64 -14.59
N ALA A 16 -30.86 -10.36 -15.31
CA ALA A 16 -30.47 -11.40 -16.25
C ALA A 16 -29.52 -10.82 -17.32
N ARG A 17 -28.28 -11.31 -17.33
CA ARG A 17 -27.26 -10.98 -18.34
C ARG A 17 -27.65 -11.68 -19.64
N ARG A 18 -28.31 -10.96 -20.56
CA ARG A 18 -28.58 -11.42 -21.93
C ARG A 18 -27.25 -11.44 -22.69
N THR A 19 -26.73 -12.61 -23.01
CA THR A 19 -25.65 -12.77 -24.00
C THR A 19 -26.22 -12.54 -25.40
N PRO A 20 -25.60 -11.72 -26.27
CA PRO A 20 -26.03 -11.59 -27.64
C PRO A 20 -25.60 -12.83 -28.45
N SER A 21 -26.56 -13.43 -29.16
CA SER A 21 -26.34 -14.51 -30.12
C SER A 21 -25.67 -13.97 -31.39
N VAL A 22 -24.40 -14.33 -31.61
CA VAL A 22 -23.65 -14.02 -32.83
C VAL A 22 -24.18 -14.86 -34.00
N LYS A 23 -24.92 -14.24 -34.93
CA LYS A 23 -25.31 -14.86 -36.21
C LYS A 23 -24.13 -14.85 -37.18
N ARG A 24 -23.74 -16.04 -37.68
CA ARG A 24 -22.79 -16.22 -38.78
C ARG A 24 -23.44 -15.76 -40.09
N GLY A 25 -23.16 -14.53 -40.48
CA GLY A 25 -23.49 -13.96 -41.79
C GLY A 25 -22.37 -14.20 -42.78
N ASN A 26 -22.77 -14.66 -43.97
CA ASN A 26 -21.97 -14.91 -45.17
C ASN A 26 -21.08 -13.72 -45.54
N SER A 27 -19.78 -13.96 -45.74
CA SER A 27 -18.80 -12.92 -46.10
C SER A 27 -18.95 -12.50 -47.57
N PRO A 28 -19.06 -11.21 -47.89
CA PRO A 28 -19.00 -10.74 -49.27
C PRO A 28 -17.56 -10.83 -49.80
N ARG A 29 -17.41 -11.33 -51.03
CA ARG A 29 -16.17 -11.24 -51.81
C ARG A 29 -15.92 -9.78 -52.15
N MET A 30 -14.96 -9.15 -51.46
CA MET A 30 -14.50 -7.79 -51.78
C MET A 30 -13.37 -7.89 -52.80
N ASP A 31 -13.58 -7.18 -53.90
CA ASP A 31 -12.73 -7.00 -55.07
C ASP A 31 -11.38 -6.34 -54.69
N LEU A 32 -10.29 -6.86 -55.27
CA LEU A 32 -8.90 -6.55 -54.95
C LEU A 32 -8.30 -5.41 -55.80
N SER A 33 -9.14 -4.67 -56.52
CA SER A 33 -8.71 -3.63 -57.46
C SER A 33 -8.35 -2.27 -56.82
N GLU A 34 -8.45 -2.12 -55.48
CA GLU A 34 -8.17 -0.84 -54.79
C GLU A 34 -7.20 -0.93 -53.60
N VAL A 35 -6.12 -1.72 -53.72
CA VAL A 35 -5.00 -1.62 -52.77
C VAL A 35 -3.97 -0.61 -53.30
N ARG A 36 -4.32 0.67 -53.14
CA ARG A 36 -3.47 1.82 -53.43
C ARG A 36 -2.20 1.81 -52.55
N ALA A 37 -1.05 1.72 -53.22
CA ALA A 37 0.31 2.05 -52.76
C ALA A 37 0.59 1.97 -51.25
N VAL A 38 1.05 0.80 -50.80
CA VAL A 38 1.83 0.68 -49.56
C VAL A 38 3.06 1.57 -49.70
N GLY A 39 3.06 2.71 -49.00
CA GLY A 39 4.20 3.60 -48.91
C GLY A 39 5.44 2.81 -48.52
N LYS A 40 6.52 2.98 -49.30
CA LYS A 40 7.80 2.32 -49.10
C LYS A 40 8.18 2.39 -47.62
N PRO A 41 8.39 1.27 -46.91
CA PRO A 41 8.77 1.33 -45.51
C PRO A 41 10.05 2.14 -45.42
N ARG A 42 9.97 3.30 -44.75
CA ARG A 42 11.15 4.10 -44.45
C ARG A 42 12.09 3.17 -43.71
N ARG A 43 13.30 2.98 -44.24
CA ARG A 43 14.34 2.21 -43.56
C ARG A 43 14.49 2.81 -42.18
N LYS A 44 14.01 2.10 -41.17
CA LYS A 44 14.21 2.49 -39.78
C LYS A 44 15.69 2.23 -39.52
N ASN A 45 16.46 3.28 -39.29
CA ASN A 45 17.84 3.15 -38.83
C ASN A 45 17.78 2.40 -37.49
N GLY A 46 18.33 1.19 -37.45
CA GLY A 46 18.42 0.41 -36.21
C GLY A 46 19.53 0.96 -35.32
N PHE A 47 19.32 0.91 -34.01
CA PHE A 47 20.37 1.15 -33.03
C PHE A 47 21.56 0.23 -33.32
N THR A 48 22.76 0.78 -33.33
CA THR A 48 23.95 -0.05 -33.47
C THR A 48 24.15 -0.86 -32.18
N LEU A 49 24.66 -2.09 -32.28
CA LEU A 49 24.91 -2.94 -31.09
C LEU A 49 25.83 -2.22 -30.08
N ILE A 50 26.82 -1.48 -30.60
CA ILE A 50 27.78 -0.71 -29.80
C ILE A 50 27.12 0.42 -28.99
N GLU A 51 26.10 1.07 -29.56
CA GLU A 51 25.36 2.15 -28.92
C GLU A 51 24.58 1.64 -27.70
N MET A 52 24.04 0.43 -27.77
CA MET A 52 23.42 -0.22 -26.60
C MET A 52 24.46 -0.74 -25.60
N MET A 53 25.63 -1.21 -26.03
CA MET A 53 26.68 -1.68 -25.11
C MET A 53 27.19 -0.57 -24.19
N ILE A 54 27.44 0.62 -24.74
CA ILE A 54 27.91 1.77 -23.95
C ILE A 54 26.84 2.18 -22.93
N VAL A 55 25.56 2.22 -23.33
CA VAL A 55 24.46 2.62 -22.44
C VAL A 55 24.33 1.69 -21.25
N VAL A 56 24.29 0.37 -21.46
CA VAL A 56 24.16 -0.58 -20.35
C VAL A 56 25.40 -0.60 -19.46
N SER A 57 26.59 -0.35 -20.02
CA SER A 57 27.83 -0.26 -19.24
C SER A 57 27.81 0.91 -18.25
N ILE A 58 27.34 2.08 -18.67
CA ILE A 58 27.26 3.27 -17.81
C ILE A 58 26.15 3.09 -16.77
N LEU A 59 25.00 2.52 -17.14
CA LEU A 59 23.92 2.22 -16.20
C LEU A 59 24.36 1.25 -15.10
N ALA A 60 25.12 0.21 -15.45
CA ALA A 60 25.66 -0.74 -14.48
C ALA A 60 26.61 -0.08 -13.47
N MET A 61 27.50 0.79 -13.95
CA MET A 61 28.42 1.56 -13.10
C MET A 61 27.66 2.45 -12.10
N LEU A 62 26.65 3.18 -12.57
CA LEU A 62 25.85 4.06 -11.71
C LEU A 62 25.05 3.27 -10.66
N MET A 63 24.42 2.15 -11.05
CA MET A 63 23.65 1.31 -10.11
C MET A 63 24.52 0.66 -9.03
N ALA A 64 25.76 0.29 -9.37
CA ALA A 64 26.71 -0.30 -8.41
C ALA A 64 27.03 0.67 -7.25
N ILE A 65 27.17 1.96 -7.54
CA ILE A 65 27.45 2.99 -6.52
C ILE A 65 26.16 3.40 -5.78
N ALA A 66 25.02 3.44 -6.48
CA ALA A 66 23.76 3.93 -5.91
C ALA A 66 23.09 2.95 -4.94
N THR A 67 23.12 1.65 -5.24
CA THR A 67 22.40 0.61 -4.48
C THR A 67 22.80 0.51 -3.00
N PRO A 68 24.10 0.46 -2.60
CA PRO A 68 24.47 0.32 -1.19
C PRO A 68 24.05 1.53 -0.34
N SER A 69 24.16 2.74 -0.90
CA SER A 69 23.74 3.97 -0.21
C SER A 69 22.22 4.05 -0.02
N PHE A 70 21.47 3.57 -1.02
CA PHE A 70 20.01 3.55 -0.98
C PHE A 70 19.48 2.63 0.13
N VAL A 71 20.05 1.43 0.31
CA VAL A 71 19.62 0.51 1.38
C VAL A 71 19.81 1.13 2.76
N LYS A 72 20.99 1.70 3.03
CA LYS A 72 21.28 2.37 4.31
C LYS A 72 20.28 3.51 4.61
N THR A 73 19.99 4.34 3.61
CA THR A 73 19.05 5.47 3.76
C THR A 73 17.63 4.99 4.06
N ARG A 74 17.20 3.90 3.43
CA ARG A 74 15.88 3.30 3.70
C ARG A 74 15.80 2.72 5.10
N ASP A 75 16.86 2.07 5.57
CA ASP A 75 16.87 1.53 6.93
C ASP A 75 16.80 2.67 7.95
N VAL A 76 17.60 3.73 7.81
CA VAL A 76 17.50 4.92 8.66
C VAL A 76 16.09 5.54 8.61
N ALA A 77 15.47 5.64 7.44
CA ALA A 77 14.10 6.13 7.33
C ALA A 77 13.10 5.25 8.10
N ARG A 78 13.24 3.92 8.02
CA ARG A 78 12.42 2.97 8.80
C ARG A 78 12.64 3.15 10.31
N GLN A 79 13.89 3.36 10.75
CA GLN A 79 14.22 3.62 12.15
C GLN A 79 13.50 4.89 12.65
N ASN A 80 13.61 5.98 11.88
CA ASN A 80 12.97 7.24 12.20
C ASN A 80 11.44 7.11 12.23
N SER A 81 10.83 6.37 11.29
CA SER A 81 9.40 6.09 11.31
C SER A 81 9.00 5.28 12.55
N CYS A 82 9.79 4.28 12.94
CA CYS A 82 9.54 3.50 14.16
C CYS A 82 9.59 4.39 15.41
N MET A 83 10.61 5.25 15.54
CA MET A 83 10.70 6.20 16.66
C MET A 83 9.54 7.19 16.70
N ALA A 84 9.10 7.70 15.54
CA ALA A 84 7.95 8.59 15.45
C ALA A 84 6.65 7.90 15.89
N ASN A 85 6.48 6.64 15.49
CA ASN A 85 5.33 5.83 15.92
C ASN A 85 5.34 5.58 17.44
N LEU A 86 6.49 5.24 18.02
CA LEU A 86 6.63 5.04 19.47
C LEU A 86 6.26 6.32 20.25
N LYS A 87 6.73 7.49 19.79
CA LYS A 87 6.35 8.79 20.37
C LYS A 87 4.86 9.08 20.23
N SER A 88 4.26 8.72 19.10
CA SER A 88 2.81 8.87 18.92
C SER A 88 2.00 7.98 19.87
N ILE A 89 2.46 6.75 20.14
CA ILE A 89 1.84 5.84 21.11
C ILE A 89 2.00 6.40 22.52
N ASP A 90 3.19 6.88 22.87
CA ASP A 90 3.47 7.42 24.20
C ASP A 90 2.65 8.69 24.50
N GLY A 91 2.50 9.57 23.51
CA GLY A 91 1.60 10.72 23.58
C GLY A 91 0.14 10.30 23.79
N ALA A 92 -0.33 9.27 23.07
CA ALA A 92 -1.68 8.74 23.24
C ALA A 92 -1.90 8.12 24.63
N LYS A 93 -0.91 7.37 25.15
CA LYS A 93 -0.93 6.84 26.52
C LYS A 93 -1.03 7.97 27.55
N SER A 94 -0.22 9.01 27.39
CA SER A 94 -0.18 10.15 28.29
C SER A 94 -1.50 10.93 28.29
N GLN A 95 -2.11 11.08 27.11
CA GLN A 95 -3.43 11.71 26.98
C GLN A 95 -4.52 10.89 27.66
N TRP A 96 -4.55 9.58 27.46
CA TRP A 96 -5.47 8.67 28.14
C TRP A 96 -5.29 8.70 29.67
N ALA A 97 -4.03 8.71 30.15
CA ALA A 97 -3.72 8.77 31.57
C ALA A 97 -4.27 10.04 32.24
N MET A 98 -4.15 11.20 31.56
CA MET A 98 -4.67 12.47 32.04
C MET A 98 -6.20 12.49 32.13
N GLU A 99 -6.90 11.87 31.17
CA GLU A 99 -8.36 11.86 31.15
C GLU A 99 -8.95 10.94 32.24
N PHE A 100 -8.34 9.77 32.45
CA PHE A 100 -8.80 8.77 33.42
C PHE A 100 -8.12 8.89 34.80
N ARG A 101 -7.32 9.94 35.03
CA ARG A 101 -6.57 10.19 36.27
C ARG A 101 -5.78 8.95 36.73
N LYS A 102 -5.10 8.31 35.79
CA LYS A 102 -4.26 7.14 36.05
C LYS A 102 -2.86 7.56 36.49
N ASN A 103 -2.22 6.72 37.28
CA ASN A 103 -0.87 6.96 37.79
C ASN A 103 0.16 6.10 37.03
N ASP A 104 1.43 6.44 37.17
CA ASP A 104 2.52 5.63 36.63
C ASP A 104 2.44 4.19 37.18
N GLY A 105 2.59 3.21 36.30
CA GLY A 105 2.47 1.78 36.63
C GLY A 105 1.09 1.16 36.36
N ASP A 106 0.07 1.95 36.06
CA ASP A 106 -1.23 1.40 35.64
C ASP A 106 -1.10 0.71 34.25
N PRO A 107 -1.66 -0.50 34.08
CA PRO A 107 -1.60 -1.24 32.82
C PRO A 107 -2.45 -0.56 31.75
N VAL A 108 -1.95 -0.56 30.52
CA VAL A 108 -2.60 0.07 29.36
C VAL A 108 -2.87 -0.98 28.29
N SER A 109 -4.09 -0.96 27.74
CA SER A 109 -4.49 -1.87 26.66
C SER A 109 -4.71 -1.14 25.32
N TRP A 110 -4.48 -1.84 24.20
CA TRP A 110 -4.70 -1.27 22.85
C TRP A 110 -6.16 -0.89 22.59
N ALA A 111 -7.11 -1.56 23.25
CA ALA A 111 -8.55 -1.31 23.11
C ALA A 111 -8.99 0.04 23.70
N GLU A 112 -8.23 0.58 24.65
CA GLU A 112 -8.52 1.87 25.27
C GLU A 112 -7.92 3.03 24.46
N LEU A 113 -6.77 2.79 23.81
CA LEU A 113 -6.10 3.81 23.00
C LEU A 113 -6.73 3.99 21.62
N SER A 114 -7.17 2.90 21.00
CA SER A 114 -7.80 2.92 19.68
C SER A 114 -9.27 2.53 19.77
N PRO A 115 -10.20 3.30 19.18
CA PRO A 115 -9.98 4.39 18.21
C PRO A 115 -9.89 5.81 18.80
N SER A 116 -10.02 6.00 20.11
CA SER A 116 -10.24 7.33 20.71
C SER A 116 -9.04 8.28 20.64
N TYR A 117 -7.82 7.79 20.86
CA TYR A 117 -6.59 8.61 20.91
C TYR A 117 -5.67 8.33 19.72
N MET A 118 -5.84 7.19 19.04
CA MET A 118 -5.15 6.84 17.81
C MET A 118 -6.10 6.28 16.76
N LYS A 119 -6.04 6.85 15.55
CA LYS A 119 -6.93 6.50 14.42
C LYS A 119 -6.85 5.03 14.00
N THR A 120 -5.67 4.44 14.07
CA THR A 120 -5.42 3.05 13.70
C THR A 120 -4.19 2.56 14.44
N GLN A 121 -4.13 1.28 14.77
CA GLN A 121 -2.93 0.67 15.32
C GLN A 121 -1.77 0.81 14.31
N VAL A 122 -0.76 1.58 14.70
CA VAL A 122 0.45 1.75 13.90
C VAL A 122 1.25 0.44 13.90
N SER A 123 1.65 -0.01 12.72
CA SER A 123 2.50 -1.19 12.57
C SER A 123 3.95 -0.75 12.35
N CYS A 124 4.89 -1.55 12.83
CA CYS A 124 6.30 -1.31 12.61
C CYS A 124 6.65 -1.48 11.11
N PRO A 125 7.55 -0.67 10.52
CA PRO A 125 8.00 -0.86 9.14
C PRO A 125 8.65 -2.22 8.85
N TRP A 126 9.05 -2.95 9.90
CA TRP A 126 9.58 -4.32 9.84
C TRP A 126 8.51 -5.41 10.01
N GLY A 127 7.24 -5.04 10.20
CA GLY A 127 6.11 -5.98 10.30
C GLY A 127 5.81 -6.50 11.71
N PHE A 128 6.55 -6.06 12.72
CA PHE A 128 6.30 -6.40 14.13
C PHE A 128 5.25 -5.48 14.77
N ALA A 129 4.54 -5.99 15.77
CA ALA A 129 3.66 -5.18 16.62
C ALA A 129 4.46 -4.52 17.75
N TYR A 130 4.01 -3.34 18.18
CA TYR A 130 4.54 -2.67 19.36
C TYR A 130 3.96 -3.30 20.63
N THR A 131 4.73 -3.25 21.71
CA THR A 131 4.34 -3.74 23.02
C THR A 131 4.12 -2.55 23.95
N LEU A 132 2.89 -2.44 24.46
CA LEU A 132 2.55 -1.42 25.45
C LEU A 132 3.14 -1.82 26.80
N GLN A 133 3.82 -0.87 27.42
CA GLN A 133 4.22 -0.93 28.81
C GLN A 133 3.27 -0.07 29.65
N PRO A 134 3.25 -0.22 30.98
CA PRO A 134 2.46 0.63 31.87
C PRO A 134 2.70 2.13 31.67
N ILE A 135 1.79 2.96 32.19
CA ILE A 135 1.96 4.42 32.16
C ILE A 135 3.29 4.80 32.84
N GLY A 136 3.99 5.78 32.28
CA GLY A 136 5.31 6.21 32.75
C GLY A 136 6.49 5.41 32.21
N THR A 137 6.25 4.25 31.58
CA THR A 137 7.29 3.50 30.85
C THR A 137 7.08 3.64 29.34
N PRO A 138 8.11 4.01 28.55
CA PRO A 138 7.94 4.17 27.10
C PRO A 138 7.53 2.84 26.44
N PRO A 139 6.76 2.87 25.34
CA PRO A 139 6.49 1.66 24.56
C PRO A 139 7.77 1.14 23.90
N TYR A 140 7.90 -0.18 23.77
CA TYR A 140 9.07 -0.79 23.12
C TYR A 140 8.71 -1.49 21.80
N CYS A 141 9.69 -1.53 20.90
CA CYS A 141 9.64 -2.31 19.67
C CYS A 141 10.52 -3.56 19.85
N PRO A 142 10.08 -4.77 19.44
CA PRO A 142 10.91 -5.98 19.53
C PRO A 142 12.18 -5.95 18.66
N VAL A 143 12.27 -5.01 17.72
CA VAL A 143 13.44 -4.86 16.85
C VAL A 143 14.60 -4.23 17.63
N VAL A 144 15.76 -4.89 17.59
CA VAL A 144 16.97 -4.51 18.31
C VAL A 144 17.40 -3.07 17.95
N GLY A 145 17.58 -2.21 18.96
CA GLY A 145 18.05 -0.83 18.79
C GLY A 145 16.98 0.21 18.45
N HIS A 146 15.69 -0.12 18.53
CA HIS A 146 14.58 0.83 18.32
C HIS A 146 13.76 1.02 19.59
N HIS A 147 14.33 1.74 20.56
CA HIS A 147 13.64 2.18 21.77
C HIS A 147 13.31 3.68 21.68
N ALA A 148 12.17 4.08 22.26
CA ALA A 148 11.90 5.50 22.47
C ALA A 148 12.89 6.05 23.52
N PRO A 149 13.48 7.24 23.28
CA PRO A 149 14.32 7.93 24.26
C PRO A 149 13.49 8.46 25.44
#